data_AF-A0A941NSZ7-F1
#
_entry.id   AF-A0A941NSZ7-F1
#
_cell.length_a   1.000
_cell.length_b   1.000
_cell.length_c   1.000
_cell.angle_alpha   90.00
_cell.angle_beta   90.00
_cell.angle_gamma   90.00
#
_symmetry.space_group_name_H-M   'P 1'
#
loop_
_entity.id
_entity.type
_entity.pdbx_description
1 polymer ?
#
loop_
_entity_poly.entity_id
_entity_poly.type
_entity_poly.pdbx_seq_one_letter_code
_entity_poly.pdbx_strand_id
1 'polypeptide(L)'
;MSIEDHDHDSITLMQQQANQSIIHDLFAKGFINQQARDSVLALLYPHVSWGAWTSRMLQILGTLFIVTGLIFYFAFNFANMSSSYKLHTIEAALIACAAGAWAFSLSKLSGQLFLTFACILVGVFLAVFGQAYQTGADSYQLFLTWSLLILPWVCISQFLALWYLWLIILNISVSLYWVQSTTVNLDAIYFISFLQLLLFGMFLVLREYAQNKNISWCQQRLYRILLVLSILIISLVPIFALIQTLQWKNLYLSLSAILGLLIQFALIYYYRYKKIDIGAVGLTILALCLGGSMVSYKILSNVTLFTEPTINERASWLLMALMTLIIFTIGASILKKITPIEHLTQDKLL
;
A
#
# COMPACT_ATOMS: atom_id res chain seq x y z
N MET A 1 10.22 -21.84 60.72
CA MET A 1 10.27 -20.83 59.64
C MET A 1 11.72 -20.76 59.21
N SER A 2 12.17 -21.27 58.07
CA SER A 2 11.54 -21.21 56.74
C SER A 2 12.28 -22.20 55.80
N ILE A 3 11.72 -23.40 55.60
CA ILE A 3 12.18 -24.31 54.53
C ILE A 3 11.15 -24.32 53.38
N GLU A 4 9.92 -23.86 53.62
CA GLU A 4 8.83 -23.88 52.61
C GLU A 4 8.83 -22.69 51.63
N ASP A 5 9.55 -21.58 51.88
CA ASP A 5 9.54 -20.40 50.99
C ASP A 5 10.50 -20.53 49.79
N HIS A 6 11.51 -21.41 49.85
CA HIS A 6 12.49 -21.54 48.75
C HIS A 6 11.97 -22.36 47.57
N ASP A 7 11.04 -23.29 47.80
CA ASP A 7 10.53 -24.15 46.73
C ASP A 7 9.60 -23.39 45.79
N HIS A 8 8.83 -22.42 46.30
CA HIS A 8 7.84 -21.72 45.50
C HIS A 8 8.46 -20.77 44.45
N ASP A 9 9.59 -20.12 44.76
CA ASP A 9 10.34 -19.24 43.84
C ASP A 9 11.18 -20.00 42.82
N SER A 10 11.62 -21.23 43.16
CA SER A 10 12.45 -22.06 42.28
C SER A 10 11.69 -22.57 41.05
N ILE A 11 10.40 -22.88 41.22
CA ILE A 11 9.52 -23.39 40.16
C ILE A 11 9.18 -22.28 39.15
N THR A 12 9.05 -21.03 39.61
CA THR A 12 8.78 -19.85 38.76
C THR A 12 9.95 -19.52 37.83
N LEU A 13 11.19 -19.68 38.31
CA LEU A 13 12.40 -19.48 37.50
C LEU A 13 12.55 -20.52 36.38
N MET A 14 12.12 -21.77 36.60
CA MET A 14 12.19 -22.86 35.61
C MET A 14 11.19 -22.69 34.45
N GLN A 15 10.15 -21.87 34.62
CA GLN A 15 9.14 -21.60 33.59
C GLN A 15 9.40 -20.31 32.79
N GLN A 16 10.28 -19.42 33.25
CA GLN A 16 10.64 -18.21 32.52
C GLN A 16 11.72 -18.48 31.46
N GLN A 17 11.55 -17.88 30.27
CA GLN A 17 12.59 -17.86 29.26
C GLN A 17 13.85 -17.18 29.81
N ALA A 18 15.00 -17.86 29.70
CA ALA A 18 16.27 -17.35 30.20
C ALA A 18 16.60 -15.99 29.54
N ASN A 19 16.80 -14.97 30.38
CA ASN A 19 17.09 -13.59 29.97
C ASN A 19 18.38 -13.10 30.65
N GLN A 20 19.03 -12.11 30.05
CA GLN A 20 20.29 -11.54 30.52
C GLN A 20 20.22 -11.08 31.98
N SER A 21 19.10 -10.49 32.44
CA SER A 21 18.95 -10.04 33.82
C SER A 21 19.01 -11.19 34.84
N ILE A 22 18.36 -12.31 34.53
CA ILE A 22 18.31 -13.51 35.40
C ILE A 22 19.70 -14.11 35.56
N ILE A 23 20.48 -14.14 34.47
CA ILE A 23 21.85 -14.66 34.46
C ILE A 23 22.78 -13.78 35.29
N HIS A 24 22.61 -12.45 35.19
CA HIS A 24 23.35 -11.50 36.00
C HIS A 24 23.01 -11.61 37.50
N ASP A 25 21.73 -11.80 37.85
CA ASP A 25 21.30 -12.01 39.23
C ASP A 25 21.82 -13.33 39.82
N LEU A 26 21.81 -14.40 39.02
CA LEU A 26 22.39 -15.70 39.42
C LEU A 26 23.90 -15.62 39.65
N PHE A 27 24.62 -14.83 38.85
CA PHE A 27 26.04 -14.57 39.04
C PHE A 27 26.29 -13.70 40.28
N ALA A 28 25.51 -12.64 40.47
CA ALA A 28 25.63 -11.72 41.61
C ALA A 28 25.36 -12.42 42.95
N LYS A 29 24.44 -13.39 42.97
CA LYS A 29 24.15 -14.24 44.13
C LYS A 29 25.12 -15.42 44.30
N GLY A 30 26.09 -15.59 43.41
CA GLY A 30 27.13 -16.62 43.49
C GLY A 30 26.69 -18.04 43.09
N PHE A 31 25.50 -18.20 42.49
CA PHE A 31 24.99 -19.51 42.06
C PHE A 31 25.65 -20.04 40.79
N ILE A 32 26.24 -19.17 39.96
CA ILE A 32 26.98 -19.55 38.76
C ILE A 32 28.38 -18.95 38.75
N ASN A 33 29.36 -19.70 38.26
CA ASN A 33 30.72 -19.20 38.08
C ASN A 33 30.84 -18.34 36.82
N GLN A 34 31.94 -17.58 36.71
CA GLN A 34 32.15 -16.64 35.61
C GLN A 34 32.19 -17.34 34.24
N GLN A 35 32.78 -18.53 34.15
CA GLN A 35 32.81 -19.34 32.93
C GLN A 35 31.42 -19.81 32.48
N ALA A 36 30.55 -20.20 33.41
CA ALA A 36 29.19 -20.63 33.13
C ALA A 36 28.33 -19.45 32.68
N ARG A 37 28.49 -18.28 33.31
CA ARG A 37 27.85 -17.04 32.88
C ARG A 37 28.19 -16.71 31.42
N ASP A 38 29.47 -16.72 31.07
CA ASP A 38 29.93 -16.35 29.73
C ASP A 38 29.47 -17.37 28.67
N SER A 39 29.46 -18.66 29.02
CA SER A 39 28.97 -19.74 28.16
C SER A 39 27.47 -19.64 27.88
N VAL A 40 26.66 -19.35 28.91
CA VAL A 40 25.20 -19.21 28.78
C VAL A 40 24.83 -17.94 27.99
N LEU A 41 25.55 -16.83 28.21
CA LEU A 41 25.37 -15.60 27.43
C LEU A 41 25.72 -15.80 25.95
N ALA A 42 26.78 -16.56 25.65
CA ALA A 42 27.15 -16.91 24.28
C ALA A 42 26.09 -17.79 23.58
N LEU A 43 25.36 -18.61 24.34
CA LEU A 43 24.29 -19.48 23.83
C LEU A 43 22.99 -18.73 23.55
N LEU A 44 22.64 -17.75 24.40
CA LEU A 44 21.41 -16.95 24.29
C LEU A 44 21.55 -15.77 23.33
N TYR A 45 22.73 -15.15 23.25
CA TYR A 45 23.02 -14.03 22.37
C TYR A 45 24.26 -14.36 21.52
N PRO A 46 24.15 -15.26 20.53
CA PRO A 46 25.27 -15.58 19.67
C PRO A 46 25.74 -14.31 18.96
N HIS A 47 26.96 -13.87 19.26
CA HIS A 47 27.63 -12.72 18.61
C HIS A 47 27.66 -12.85 17.06
N VAL A 48 27.49 -14.08 16.55
CA VAL A 48 27.39 -14.44 15.12
C VAL A 48 26.16 -13.83 14.41
N SER A 49 25.12 -13.42 15.16
CA SER A 49 23.91 -12.80 14.60
C SER A 49 24.15 -11.40 14.01
N TRP A 50 25.01 -10.59 14.65
CA TRP A 50 25.41 -9.27 14.14
C TRP A 50 26.20 -9.37 12.84
N GLY A 51 27.15 -10.31 12.76
CA GLY A 51 27.92 -10.54 11.52
C GLY A 51 27.02 -10.93 10.34
N ALA A 52 26.06 -11.84 10.55
CA ALA A 52 25.12 -12.24 9.51
C ALA A 52 24.11 -11.15 9.13
N TRP A 53 23.68 -10.32 10.08
CA TRP A 53 22.84 -9.15 9.80
C TRP A 53 23.61 -8.09 9.01
N THR A 54 24.81 -7.72 9.47
CA THR A 54 25.69 -6.76 8.79
C THR A 54 26.08 -7.25 7.40
N SER A 55 26.39 -8.54 7.24
CA SER A 55 26.67 -9.14 5.92
C SER A 55 25.48 -9.00 4.98
N ARG A 56 24.25 -9.26 5.44
CA ARG A 56 23.05 -9.08 4.61
C ARG A 56 22.80 -7.62 4.25
N MET A 57 23.02 -6.70 5.19
CA MET A 57 22.93 -5.26 4.93
C MET A 57 23.98 -4.80 3.90
N LEU A 58 25.23 -5.26 4.02
CA LEU A 58 26.29 -4.95 3.06
C LEU A 58 26.01 -5.55 1.68
N GLN A 59 25.45 -6.76 1.60
CA GLN A 59 25.05 -7.37 0.34
C GLN A 59 23.92 -6.57 -0.35
N ILE A 60 22.91 -6.15 0.43
CA ILE A 60 21.82 -5.31 -0.08
C ILE A 60 22.38 -3.97 -0.57
N LEU A 61 23.24 -3.32 0.23
CA LEU A 61 23.83 -2.03 -0.11
C LEU A 61 24.76 -2.13 -1.33
N GLY A 62 25.59 -3.17 -1.41
CA GLY A 62 26.47 -3.42 -2.54
C GLY A 62 25.69 -3.70 -3.83
N THR A 63 24.63 -4.51 -3.75
CA THR A 63 23.74 -4.76 -4.88
C THR A 63 23.05 -3.46 -5.32
N LEU A 64 22.58 -2.65 -4.37
CA LEU A 64 21.95 -1.37 -4.64
C LEU A 64 22.94 -0.43 -5.35
N PHE A 65 24.17 -0.28 -4.87
CA PHE A 65 25.18 0.56 -5.51
C PHE A 65 25.54 0.08 -6.92
N ILE A 66 25.64 -1.23 -7.15
CA ILE A 66 25.87 -1.77 -8.49
C ILE A 66 24.70 -1.42 -9.42
N VAL A 67 23.46 -1.67 -8.98
CA VAL A 67 22.26 -1.36 -9.76
C VAL A 67 22.15 0.14 -10.03
N THR A 68 22.37 0.99 -9.03
CA THR A 68 22.36 2.44 -9.18
C THR A 68 23.47 2.92 -10.11
N GLY A 69 24.69 2.40 -9.96
CA GLY A 69 25.81 2.72 -10.85
C GLY A 69 25.52 2.33 -12.31
N LEU A 70 24.89 1.18 -12.53
CA LEU A 70 24.45 0.75 -13.85
C LEU A 70 23.40 1.70 -14.43
N ILE A 71 22.40 2.09 -13.63
CA ILE A 71 21.37 3.06 -14.03
C ILE A 71 22.01 4.39 -14.42
N PHE A 72 22.94 4.93 -13.60
CA PHE A 72 23.63 6.18 -13.90
C PHE A 72 24.55 6.10 -15.11
N TYR A 73 25.24 4.97 -15.30
CA TYR A 73 26.04 4.75 -16.51
C TYR A 73 25.16 4.82 -17.76
N PHE A 74 24.04 4.11 -17.78
CA PHE A 74 23.11 4.18 -18.90
C PHE A 74 22.50 5.57 -19.06
N ALA A 75 22.12 6.23 -17.97
CA ALA A 75 21.55 7.58 -17.99
C ALA A 75 22.53 8.63 -18.55
N PHE A 76 23.79 8.61 -18.10
CA PHE A 76 24.84 9.52 -18.59
C PHE A 76 25.14 9.31 -20.07
N ASN A 77 25.24 8.05 -20.50
CA ASN A 77 25.52 7.73 -21.91
C ASN A 77 24.27 7.79 -22.79
N PHE A 78 23.08 7.93 -22.21
CA PHE A 78 21.81 7.81 -22.93
C PHE A 78 21.69 8.81 -24.08
N ALA A 79 22.17 10.05 -23.91
CA ALA A 79 22.11 11.05 -24.97
C ALA A 79 22.96 10.69 -26.20
N ASN A 80 24.10 10.02 -25.98
CA ASN A 80 25.07 9.70 -27.03
C ASN A 80 24.84 8.32 -27.68
N MET A 81 24.00 7.47 -27.09
CA MET A 81 23.66 6.15 -27.64
C MET A 81 22.73 6.27 -28.85
N SER A 82 23.01 5.49 -29.90
CA SER A 82 22.11 5.38 -31.05
C SER A 82 20.76 4.77 -30.63
N SER A 83 19.69 5.14 -31.33
CA SER A 83 18.34 4.63 -31.05
C SER A 83 18.27 3.10 -31.08
N SER A 84 18.94 2.46 -32.04
CA SER A 84 19.00 1.00 -32.16
C SER A 84 19.68 0.35 -30.95
N TYR A 85 20.78 0.94 -30.45
CA TYR A 85 21.47 0.39 -29.28
C TYR A 85 20.60 0.43 -28.03
N LYS A 86 19.88 1.54 -27.82
CA LYS A 86 18.92 1.67 -26.70
C LYS A 86 17.86 0.58 -26.75
N LEU A 87 17.24 0.40 -27.92
CA LEU A 87 16.16 -0.57 -28.11
C LEU A 87 16.65 -2.01 -27.96
N HIS A 88 17.76 -2.38 -28.60
CA HIS A 88 18.31 -3.74 -28.48
C HIS A 88 18.74 -4.06 -27.04
N THR A 89 19.23 -3.08 -26.28
CA THR A 89 19.57 -3.29 -24.87
C THR A 89 18.33 -3.62 -24.05
N ILE A 90 17.23 -2.88 -24.25
CA ILE A 90 15.96 -3.12 -23.57
C ILE A 90 15.35 -4.45 -24.01
N GLU A 91 15.40 -4.77 -25.29
CA GLU A 91 14.91 -6.02 -25.87
C GLU A 91 15.69 -7.23 -25.33
N ALA A 92 17.02 -7.16 -25.27
CA ALA A 92 17.85 -8.20 -24.68
C ALA A 92 17.52 -8.43 -23.19
N ALA A 93 17.32 -7.34 -22.44
CA ALA A 93 16.90 -7.42 -21.04
C ALA A 93 15.50 -8.04 -20.90
N LEU A 94 14.57 -7.71 -21.81
CA LEU A 94 13.22 -8.26 -21.84
C LEU A 94 13.25 -9.76 -22.11
N ILE A 95 14.03 -10.21 -23.11
CA ILE A 95 14.21 -11.63 -23.43
C ILE A 95 14.84 -12.37 -22.24
N ALA A 96 15.86 -11.80 -21.60
CA ALA A 96 16.47 -12.38 -20.41
C ALA A 96 15.47 -12.52 -19.25
N CYS A 97 14.62 -11.51 -19.03
CA CYS A 97 13.56 -11.58 -18.02
C CYS A 97 12.49 -12.63 -18.36
N ALA A 98 12.06 -12.70 -19.62
CA ALA A 98 11.11 -13.72 -20.06
C ALA A 98 11.68 -15.15 -19.92
N ALA A 99 12.95 -15.35 -20.30
CA ALA A 99 13.66 -16.60 -20.11
C ALA A 99 13.81 -16.95 -18.62
N GLY A 100 14.11 -15.97 -17.77
CA GLY A 100 14.14 -16.13 -16.32
C GLY A 100 12.77 -16.54 -15.74
N ALA A 101 11.68 -15.91 -16.20
CA ALA A 101 10.33 -16.26 -15.76
C ALA A 101 9.98 -17.71 -16.10
N TRP A 102 10.40 -18.17 -17.28
CA TRP A 102 10.23 -19.55 -17.72
C TRP A 102 11.12 -20.53 -16.92
N ALA A 103 12.41 -20.22 -16.77
CA ALA A 103 13.39 -21.08 -16.09
C ALA A 103 13.09 -21.27 -14.58
N PHE A 104 12.62 -20.22 -13.90
CA PHE A 104 12.34 -20.26 -12.46
C PHE A 104 10.91 -20.68 -12.11
N SER A 105 10.04 -20.90 -13.10
CA SER A 105 8.61 -21.21 -12.97
C SER A 105 7.77 -20.08 -12.33
N LEU A 106 6.57 -19.86 -12.88
CA LEU A 106 5.60 -18.88 -12.36
C LEU A 106 4.96 -19.30 -11.03
N SER A 107 5.18 -20.53 -10.58
CA SER A 107 4.77 -20.98 -9.25
C SER A 107 5.67 -20.45 -8.12
N LYS A 108 6.88 -19.96 -8.46
CA LYS A 108 7.82 -19.39 -7.50
C LYS A 108 7.84 -17.87 -7.60
N LEU A 109 8.12 -17.22 -6.47
CA LEU A 109 8.26 -15.76 -6.41
C LEU A 109 9.31 -15.26 -7.40
N SER A 110 10.43 -15.97 -7.59
CA SER A 110 11.47 -15.59 -8.55
C SER A 110 10.94 -15.50 -9.98
N GLY A 111 10.21 -16.50 -10.47
CA GLY A 111 9.62 -16.47 -11.81
C GLY A 111 8.58 -15.37 -11.96
N GLN A 112 7.76 -15.12 -10.93
CA GLN A 112 6.80 -14.02 -10.90
C GLN A 112 7.47 -12.65 -10.94
N LEU A 113 8.60 -12.48 -10.22
CA LEU A 113 9.38 -11.24 -10.26
C LEU A 113 10.00 -11.02 -11.64
N PHE A 114 10.60 -12.05 -12.25
CA PHE A 114 11.12 -11.96 -13.62
C PHE A 114 10.04 -11.56 -14.64
N LEU A 115 8.84 -12.16 -14.53
CA LEU A 115 7.71 -11.78 -15.37
C LEU A 115 7.28 -10.34 -15.13
N THR A 116 7.27 -9.89 -13.87
CA THR A 116 6.94 -8.51 -13.50
C THR A 116 7.94 -7.53 -14.11
N PHE A 117 9.25 -7.84 -14.06
CA PHE A 117 10.27 -7.04 -14.71
C PHE A 117 10.13 -7.03 -16.24
N ALA A 118 9.80 -8.16 -16.86
CA ALA A 118 9.50 -8.20 -18.30
C ALA A 118 8.32 -7.26 -18.65
N CYS A 119 7.23 -7.30 -17.89
CA CYS A 119 6.08 -6.40 -18.08
C CYS A 119 6.45 -4.92 -17.91
N ILE A 120 7.36 -4.58 -16.98
CA ILE A 120 7.87 -3.21 -16.81
C ILE A 120 8.71 -2.80 -18.03
N LEU A 121 9.59 -3.70 -18.51
CA LEU A 121 10.45 -3.45 -19.66
C LEU A 121 9.66 -3.23 -20.96
N VAL A 122 8.47 -3.81 -21.12
CA VAL A 122 7.56 -3.48 -22.23
C VAL A 122 7.22 -1.98 -22.22
N GLY A 123 6.93 -1.40 -21.06
CA GLY A 123 6.66 0.05 -20.93
C GLY A 123 7.89 0.90 -21.23
N VAL A 124 9.06 0.49 -20.72
CA VAL A 124 10.34 1.16 -21.02
C VAL A 124 10.63 1.12 -22.51
N PHE A 125 10.42 -0.02 -23.17
CA PHE A 125 10.58 -0.17 -24.62
C PHE A 125 9.67 0.80 -25.38
N LEU A 126 8.38 0.83 -25.07
CA LEU A 126 7.42 1.74 -25.71
C LEU A 126 7.80 3.22 -25.53
N ALA A 127 8.25 3.60 -24.33
CA ALA A 127 8.70 4.96 -24.05
C ALA A 127 9.93 5.35 -24.87
N VAL A 128 10.96 4.49 -24.90
CA VAL A 128 12.18 4.75 -25.68
C VAL A 128 11.90 4.70 -27.17
N PHE A 129 11.03 3.81 -27.64
CA PHE A 129 10.59 3.76 -29.02
C PHE A 129 9.87 5.04 -29.46
N GLY A 130 8.93 5.52 -28.65
CA GLY A 130 8.21 6.77 -28.91
C GLY A 130 9.14 7.98 -28.95
N GLN A 131 10.14 8.03 -28.06
CA GLN A 131 11.17 9.08 -28.08
C GLN A 131 12.10 8.99 -29.30
N ALA A 132 12.56 7.78 -29.64
CA ALA A 132 13.54 7.55 -30.70
C ALA A 132 12.98 7.82 -32.11
N TYR A 133 11.71 7.48 -32.33
CA TYR A 133 11.06 7.61 -33.64
C TYR A 133 10.04 8.73 -33.71
N GLN A 134 9.90 9.53 -32.65
CA GLN A 134 8.99 10.68 -32.57
C GLN A 134 7.61 10.36 -33.15
N THR A 135 6.99 9.28 -32.67
CA THR A 135 5.75 8.74 -33.24
C THR A 135 4.57 9.71 -33.16
N GLY A 136 4.71 10.85 -32.47
CA GLY A 136 3.65 11.83 -32.25
C GLY A 136 2.47 11.27 -31.46
N ALA A 137 2.60 10.05 -30.92
CA ALA A 137 1.52 9.37 -30.22
C ALA A 137 1.30 10.01 -28.86
N ASP A 138 0.03 10.20 -28.51
CA ASP A 138 -0.37 10.71 -27.21
C ASP A 138 0.07 9.76 -26.09
N SER A 139 0.37 10.33 -24.91
CA SER A 139 0.84 9.53 -23.78
C SER A 139 -0.20 8.49 -23.36
N TYR A 140 -1.50 8.78 -23.46
CA TYR A 140 -2.54 7.80 -23.12
C TYR A 140 -2.46 6.54 -23.98
N GLN A 141 -2.11 6.68 -25.28
CA GLN A 141 -1.99 5.57 -26.22
C GLN A 141 -0.82 4.67 -25.85
N LEU A 142 0.29 5.25 -25.38
CA LEU A 142 1.43 4.50 -24.86
C LEU A 142 1.01 3.61 -23.69
N PHE A 143 0.37 4.18 -22.66
CA PHE A 143 -0.08 3.40 -21.50
C PHE A 143 -1.19 2.39 -21.85
N LEU A 144 -2.07 2.73 -22.79
CA LEU A 144 -3.12 1.80 -23.26
C LEU A 144 -2.48 0.59 -23.95
N THR A 145 -1.60 0.84 -24.92
CA THR A 145 -0.87 -0.19 -25.65
C THR A 145 -0.04 -1.05 -24.69
N TRP A 146 0.62 -0.42 -23.72
CA TRP A 146 1.35 -1.12 -22.68
C TRP A 146 0.43 -2.07 -21.89
N SER A 147 -0.72 -1.58 -21.41
CA SER A 147 -1.69 -2.39 -20.67
C SER A 147 -2.21 -3.57 -21.48
N LEU A 148 -2.44 -3.39 -22.78
CA LEU A 148 -2.94 -4.43 -23.67
C LEU A 148 -1.87 -5.50 -23.94
N LEU A 149 -0.62 -5.09 -24.19
CA LEU A 149 0.48 -6.00 -24.50
C LEU A 149 0.82 -6.92 -23.32
N ILE A 150 0.76 -6.40 -22.08
CA ILE A 150 1.10 -7.20 -20.90
C ILE A 150 -0.09 -8.01 -20.35
N LEU A 151 -1.33 -7.74 -20.79
CA LEU A 151 -2.53 -8.40 -20.25
C LEU A 151 -2.47 -9.94 -20.34
N PRO A 152 -2.06 -10.58 -21.46
CA PRO A 152 -1.94 -12.03 -21.51
C PRO A 152 -0.95 -12.59 -20.47
N TRP A 153 0.13 -11.85 -20.21
CA TRP A 153 1.18 -12.23 -19.27
C TRP A 153 0.66 -12.13 -17.83
N VAL A 154 -0.07 -11.05 -17.52
CA VAL A 154 -0.76 -10.82 -16.25
C VAL A 154 -1.74 -11.97 -15.95
N CYS A 155 -2.55 -12.37 -16.94
CA CYS A 155 -3.52 -13.45 -16.81
C CYS A 155 -2.90 -14.80 -16.45
N ILE A 156 -1.75 -15.14 -17.06
CA ILE A 156 -1.06 -16.42 -16.83
C ILE A 156 -0.28 -16.40 -15.51
N SER A 157 0.16 -15.23 -15.05
CA SER A 157 1.03 -15.08 -13.88
C SER A 157 0.47 -15.60 -12.55
N GLN A 158 -0.86 -15.60 -12.40
CA GLN A 158 -1.56 -15.83 -11.12
C GLN A 158 -0.98 -14.99 -9.97
N PHE A 159 -0.41 -13.81 -10.26
CA PHE A 159 0.30 -12.99 -9.29
C PHE A 159 -0.42 -11.67 -9.03
N LEU A 160 -0.92 -11.49 -7.80
CA LEU A 160 -1.75 -10.35 -7.43
C LEU A 160 -1.05 -9.00 -7.57
N ALA A 161 0.26 -8.92 -7.29
CA ALA A 161 0.99 -7.67 -7.46
C ALA A 161 1.08 -7.26 -8.93
N LEU A 162 1.20 -8.22 -9.86
CA LEU A 162 1.21 -7.95 -11.29
C LEU A 162 -0.18 -7.53 -11.81
N TRP A 163 -1.26 -8.12 -11.29
CA TRP A 163 -2.63 -7.64 -11.53
C TRP A 163 -2.83 -6.20 -11.05
N TYR A 164 -2.30 -5.85 -9.88
CA TYR A 164 -2.39 -4.49 -9.36
C TYR A 164 -1.58 -3.50 -10.22
N LEU A 165 -0.37 -3.88 -10.65
CA LEU A 165 0.44 -3.09 -11.59
C LEU A 165 -0.32 -2.83 -12.89
N TRP A 166 -0.95 -3.86 -13.46
CA TRP A 166 -1.77 -3.72 -14.66
C TRP A 166 -2.94 -2.77 -14.46
N LEU A 167 -3.65 -2.86 -13.33
CA LEU A 167 -4.72 -1.93 -12.97
C LEU A 167 -4.25 -0.48 -12.89
N ILE A 168 -3.07 -0.23 -12.32
CA ILE A 168 -2.48 1.11 -12.25
C ILE A 168 -2.19 1.63 -13.66
N ILE A 169 -1.56 0.84 -14.53
CA ILE A 169 -1.24 1.26 -15.90
C ILE A 169 -2.52 1.61 -16.68
N LEU A 170 -3.55 0.76 -16.56
CA LEU A 170 -4.84 1.01 -17.20
C LEU A 170 -5.52 2.27 -16.63
N ASN A 171 -5.45 2.49 -15.32
CA ASN A 171 -5.96 3.69 -14.67
C ASN A 171 -5.25 4.97 -15.13
N ILE A 172 -3.92 4.92 -15.29
CA ILE A 172 -3.13 6.03 -15.84
C ILE A 172 -3.55 6.30 -17.28
N SER A 173 -3.73 5.26 -18.10
CA SER A 173 -4.18 5.41 -19.49
C SER A 173 -5.54 6.10 -19.59
N VAL A 174 -6.54 5.65 -18.81
CA VAL A 174 -7.88 6.26 -18.78
C VAL A 174 -7.82 7.72 -18.34
N SER A 175 -7.00 8.03 -17.33
CA SER A 175 -6.83 9.40 -16.83
C SER A 175 -6.18 10.31 -17.87
N LEU A 176 -5.11 9.83 -18.53
CA LEU A 176 -4.39 10.58 -19.56
C LEU A 176 -5.24 10.78 -20.81
N TYR A 177 -6.01 9.77 -21.22
CA TYR A 177 -6.90 9.87 -22.38
C TYR A 177 -7.75 11.12 -22.25
N TRP A 178 -8.37 11.28 -21.09
CA TRP A 178 -9.29 12.37 -20.87
C TRP A 178 -8.63 13.75 -20.72
N VAL A 179 -7.43 13.79 -20.13
CA VAL A 179 -6.63 15.04 -20.06
C VAL A 179 -6.18 15.48 -21.46
N GLN A 180 -5.94 14.53 -22.37
CA GLN A 180 -5.38 14.80 -23.70
C GLN A 180 -6.46 14.94 -24.80
N SER A 181 -7.56 14.19 -24.74
CA SER A 181 -8.59 14.12 -25.77
C SER A 181 -9.70 15.16 -25.64
N THR A 182 -9.89 15.71 -24.43
CA THR A 182 -11.00 16.62 -24.11
C THR A 182 -10.46 17.88 -23.49
N THR A 183 -11.11 19.02 -23.75
CA THR A 183 -10.89 20.22 -22.95
C THR A 183 -11.15 19.86 -21.49
N VAL A 184 -10.18 20.12 -20.61
CA VAL A 184 -10.25 19.73 -19.20
C VAL A 184 -11.39 20.49 -18.52
N ASN A 185 -12.58 19.89 -18.55
CA ASN A 185 -13.76 20.36 -17.85
C ASN A 185 -13.85 19.63 -16.49
N LEU A 186 -14.38 20.29 -15.47
CA LEU A 186 -14.51 19.67 -14.14
C LEU A 186 -15.46 18.45 -14.16
N ASP A 187 -16.54 18.50 -14.95
CA ASP A 187 -17.51 17.41 -15.20
C ASP A 187 -16.84 16.09 -15.57
N ALA A 188 -15.78 16.27 -16.31
CA ALA A 188 -15.00 15.30 -17.02
C ALA A 188 -14.12 14.51 -16.03
N ILE A 189 -13.54 15.21 -15.05
CA ILE A 189 -12.84 14.62 -13.89
C ILE A 189 -13.79 13.78 -13.04
N TYR A 190 -15.01 14.26 -12.76
CA TYR A 190 -15.97 13.52 -11.94
C TYR A 190 -16.49 12.26 -12.64
N PHE A 191 -16.67 12.33 -13.96
CA PHE A 191 -17.02 11.17 -14.77
C PHE A 191 -15.92 10.10 -14.75
N ILE A 192 -14.64 10.49 -14.86
CA ILE A 192 -13.52 9.55 -14.70
C ILE A 192 -13.54 8.93 -13.31
N SER A 193 -13.66 9.73 -12.25
CA SER A 193 -13.71 9.22 -10.88
C SER A 193 -14.84 8.19 -10.71
N PHE A 194 -15.99 8.42 -11.33
CA PHE A 194 -17.08 7.44 -11.36
C PHE A 194 -16.67 6.12 -12.02
N LEU A 195 -16.08 6.16 -13.22
CA LEU A 195 -15.61 4.96 -13.92
C LEU A 195 -14.52 4.22 -13.15
N GLN A 196 -13.59 4.94 -12.53
CA GLN A 196 -12.52 4.36 -11.75
C GLN A 196 -13.04 3.69 -10.47
N LEU A 197 -14.03 4.29 -9.78
CA LEU A 197 -14.69 3.65 -8.64
C LEU A 197 -15.37 2.35 -9.04
N LEU A 198 -16.03 2.30 -10.20
CA LEU A 198 -16.62 1.08 -10.73
C LEU A 198 -15.55 0.02 -11.05
N LEU A 199 -14.45 0.41 -11.69
CA LEU A 199 -13.36 -0.50 -12.04
C LEU A 199 -12.71 -1.13 -10.80
N PHE A 200 -12.25 -0.32 -9.85
CA PHE A 200 -11.61 -0.84 -8.64
C PHE A 200 -12.62 -1.59 -7.75
N GLY A 201 -13.87 -1.12 -7.69
CA GLY A 201 -14.96 -1.81 -7.00
C GLY A 201 -15.23 -3.20 -7.58
N MET A 202 -15.27 -3.32 -8.91
CA MET A 202 -15.41 -4.60 -9.61
C MET A 202 -14.28 -5.57 -9.25
N PHE A 203 -13.02 -5.11 -9.25
CA PHE A 203 -11.88 -5.95 -8.88
C PHE A 203 -11.89 -6.37 -7.41
N LEU A 204 -12.38 -5.50 -6.52
CA LEU A 204 -12.57 -5.87 -5.11
C LEU A 204 -13.65 -6.97 -4.97
N VAL A 205 -14.78 -6.83 -5.66
CA VAL A 205 -15.86 -7.83 -5.66
C VAL A 205 -15.37 -9.15 -6.24
N LEU A 206 -14.67 -9.13 -7.38
CA LEU A 206 -14.08 -10.32 -8.01
C LEU A 206 -13.11 -11.01 -7.05
N ARG A 207 -12.30 -10.26 -6.32
CA ARG A 207 -11.38 -10.81 -5.33
C ARG A 207 -12.11 -11.43 -4.14
N GLU A 208 -13.12 -10.78 -3.59
CA GLU A 208 -13.92 -11.36 -2.49
C GLU A 208 -14.68 -12.61 -2.96
N TYR A 209 -15.15 -12.64 -4.20
CA TYR A 209 -15.75 -13.81 -4.84
C TYR A 209 -14.73 -14.95 -5.00
N ALA A 210 -13.54 -14.65 -5.52
CA ALA A 210 -12.45 -15.61 -5.68
C ALA A 210 -12.00 -16.20 -4.33
N GLN A 211 -11.97 -15.38 -3.28
CA GLN A 211 -11.68 -15.85 -1.93
C GLN A 211 -12.76 -16.81 -1.42
N ASN A 212 -14.05 -16.52 -1.65
CA ASN A 212 -15.14 -17.42 -1.26
C ASN A 212 -15.11 -18.75 -2.02
N LYS A 213 -14.52 -18.77 -3.22
CA LYS A 213 -14.27 -19.97 -4.03
C LYS A 213 -12.94 -20.67 -3.70
N ASN A 214 -12.22 -20.22 -2.66
CA ASN A 214 -10.94 -20.79 -2.23
C ASN A 214 -9.86 -20.83 -3.33
N ILE A 215 -9.87 -19.88 -4.27
CA ILE A 215 -8.80 -19.76 -5.27
C ILE A 215 -7.52 -19.32 -4.55
N SER A 216 -6.52 -20.21 -4.49
CA SER A 216 -5.33 -20.10 -3.63
C SER A 216 -4.52 -18.82 -3.84
N TRP A 217 -4.34 -18.38 -5.08
CA TRP A 217 -3.51 -17.22 -5.40
C TRP A 217 -4.18 -15.87 -5.13
N CYS A 218 -5.52 -15.81 -4.98
CA CYS A 218 -6.28 -14.57 -4.76
C CYS A 218 -6.44 -14.15 -3.28
N GLN A 219 -5.83 -14.89 -2.33
CA GLN A 219 -6.18 -14.77 -0.92
C GLN A 219 -5.41 -13.68 -0.15
N GLN A 220 -4.32 -13.15 -0.72
CA GLN A 220 -3.43 -12.24 0.00
C GLN A 220 -4.17 -11.00 0.53
N ARG A 221 -4.00 -10.72 1.83
CA ARG A 221 -4.63 -9.58 2.52
C ARG A 221 -4.18 -8.23 1.96
N LEU A 222 -2.89 -8.10 1.63
CA LEU A 222 -2.31 -6.85 1.13
C LEU A 222 -3.02 -6.35 -0.13
N TYR A 223 -3.37 -7.25 -1.05
CA TYR A 223 -4.07 -6.87 -2.28
C TYR A 223 -5.47 -6.28 -2.02
N ARG A 224 -6.22 -6.82 -1.04
CA ARG A 224 -7.48 -6.21 -0.58
C ARG A 224 -7.25 -4.80 -0.06
N ILE A 225 -6.25 -4.63 0.81
CA ILE A 225 -5.91 -3.33 1.41
C ILE A 225 -5.57 -2.31 0.33
N LEU A 226 -4.77 -2.70 -0.67
CA LEU A 226 -4.41 -1.85 -1.80
C LEU A 226 -5.65 -1.40 -2.60
N LEU A 227 -6.53 -2.33 -2.97
CA LEU A 227 -7.78 -2.01 -3.68
C LEU A 227 -8.69 -1.08 -2.86
N VAL A 228 -8.86 -1.35 -1.56
CA VAL A 228 -9.65 -0.49 -0.67
C VAL A 228 -9.03 0.91 -0.60
N LEU A 229 -7.71 1.00 -0.43
CA LEU A 229 -7.00 2.28 -0.41
C LEU A 229 -7.20 3.07 -1.71
N SER A 230 -7.07 2.44 -2.88
CA SER A 230 -7.33 3.07 -4.18
C SER A 230 -8.75 3.62 -4.28
N ILE A 231 -9.75 2.81 -3.93
CA ILE A 231 -11.16 3.21 -3.94
C ILE A 231 -11.39 4.41 -3.03
N LEU A 232 -10.81 4.40 -1.83
CA LEU A 232 -10.97 5.49 -0.88
C LEU A 232 -10.36 6.80 -1.41
N ILE A 233 -9.12 6.77 -1.92
CA ILE A 233 -8.46 7.95 -2.49
C ILE A 233 -9.29 8.53 -3.64
N ILE A 234 -9.74 7.68 -4.57
CA ILE A 234 -10.53 8.11 -5.73
C ILE A 234 -11.88 8.69 -5.28
N SER A 235 -12.51 8.10 -4.25
CA SER A 235 -13.81 8.55 -3.73
C SER A 235 -13.74 9.93 -3.05
N LEU A 236 -12.60 10.31 -2.46
CA LEU A 236 -12.46 11.58 -1.75
C LEU A 236 -12.56 12.78 -2.68
N VAL A 237 -12.07 12.68 -3.93
CA VAL A 237 -12.08 13.77 -4.90
C VAL A 237 -13.49 14.32 -5.17
N PRO A 238 -14.47 13.53 -5.62
CA PRO A 238 -15.83 14.03 -5.86
C PRO A 238 -16.56 14.38 -4.55
N ILE A 239 -16.30 13.67 -3.44
CA ILE A 239 -16.93 13.98 -2.14
C ILE A 239 -16.51 15.38 -1.67
N PHE A 240 -15.22 15.71 -1.73
CA PHE A 240 -14.72 17.01 -1.32
C PHE A 240 -15.24 18.12 -2.24
N ALA A 241 -15.27 17.88 -3.55
CA ALA A 241 -15.83 18.83 -4.50
C ALA A 241 -17.32 19.10 -4.26
N LEU A 242 -18.11 18.07 -3.92
CA LEU A 242 -19.53 18.23 -3.60
C LEU A 242 -19.71 19.05 -2.32
N ILE A 243 -18.88 18.81 -1.29
CA ILE A 243 -18.89 19.57 -0.03
C ILE A 243 -18.51 21.04 -0.27
N GLN A 244 -17.51 21.31 -1.12
CA GLN A 244 -17.07 22.69 -1.39
C GLN A 244 -18.13 23.50 -2.13
N THR A 245 -18.73 22.90 -3.16
CA THR A 245 -19.65 23.61 -4.06
C THR A 245 -21.06 23.70 -3.47
N LEU A 246 -21.51 22.70 -2.71
CA LEU A 246 -22.90 22.55 -2.23
C LEU A 246 -23.96 22.72 -3.35
N GLN A 247 -23.55 22.54 -4.60
CA GLN A 247 -24.40 22.70 -5.78
C GLN A 247 -24.56 21.37 -6.49
N TRP A 248 -25.81 20.92 -6.63
CA TRP A 248 -26.19 19.68 -7.30
C TRP A 248 -26.38 19.84 -8.81
N LYS A 249 -25.77 20.87 -9.42
CA LYS A 249 -25.96 21.19 -10.85
C LYS A 249 -25.27 20.20 -11.78
N ASN A 250 -24.17 19.60 -11.31
CA ASN A 250 -23.37 18.68 -12.09
C ASN A 250 -23.76 17.23 -11.78
N LEU A 251 -24.34 16.56 -12.78
CA LEU A 251 -24.79 15.18 -12.67
C LEU A 251 -23.64 14.25 -12.28
N TYR A 252 -22.48 14.38 -12.94
CA TYR A 252 -21.34 13.48 -12.74
C TYR A 252 -20.69 13.67 -11.36
N LEU A 253 -20.61 14.91 -10.87
CA LEU A 253 -20.18 15.20 -9.50
C LEU A 253 -21.07 14.48 -8.48
N SER A 254 -22.39 14.62 -8.64
CA SER A 254 -23.36 14.06 -7.70
C SER A 254 -23.32 12.53 -7.72
N LEU A 255 -23.31 11.93 -8.91
CA LEU A 255 -23.25 10.47 -9.07
C LEU A 255 -21.96 9.87 -8.50
N SER A 256 -20.80 10.46 -8.80
CA SER A 256 -19.51 9.96 -8.31
C SER A 256 -19.36 10.12 -6.80
N ALA A 257 -19.83 11.23 -6.21
CA ALA A 257 -19.80 11.44 -4.77
C ALA A 257 -20.76 10.50 -4.02
N ILE A 258 -22.00 10.33 -4.52
CA ILE A 258 -22.96 9.37 -3.97
C ILE A 258 -22.41 7.96 -4.04
N LEU A 259 -21.89 7.55 -5.21
CA LEU A 259 -21.28 6.23 -5.38
C LEU A 259 -20.12 6.02 -4.39
N GLY A 260 -19.24 7.02 -4.26
CA GLY A 260 -18.13 6.99 -3.30
C GLY A 260 -18.59 6.78 -1.86
N LEU A 261 -19.59 7.54 -1.41
CA LEU A 261 -20.18 7.40 -0.06
C LEU A 261 -20.84 6.03 0.13
N LEU A 262 -21.64 5.57 -0.84
CA LEU A 262 -22.28 4.25 -0.81
C LEU A 262 -21.25 3.13 -0.68
N ILE A 263 -20.14 3.22 -1.43
CA ILE A 263 -19.05 2.25 -1.33
C ILE A 263 -18.40 2.31 0.06
N GLN A 264 -18.13 3.49 0.62
CA GLN A 264 -17.56 3.60 1.98
C GLN A 264 -18.46 2.95 3.04
N PHE A 265 -19.78 3.20 3.00
CA PHE A 265 -20.73 2.55 3.91
C PHE A 265 -20.79 1.03 3.68
N ALA A 266 -20.78 0.58 2.43
CA ALA A 266 -20.77 -0.84 2.09
C ALA A 266 -19.49 -1.54 2.60
N LEU A 267 -18.32 -0.88 2.49
CA LEU A 267 -17.05 -1.40 3.00
C LEU A 267 -17.08 -1.56 4.51
N ILE A 268 -17.56 -0.55 5.24
CA ILE A 268 -17.72 -0.63 6.71
C ILE A 268 -18.67 -1.75 7.08
N TYR A 269 -19.85 -1.81 6.45
CA TYR A 269 -20.83 -2.85 6.74
C TYR A 269 -20.28 -4.25 6.47
N TYR A 270 -19.69 -4.46 5.29
CA TYR A 270 -19.17 -5.77 4.88
C TYR A 270 -17.98 -6.21 5.74
N TYR A 271 -16.97 -5.35 5.92
CA TYR A 271 -15.75 -5.71 6.66
C TYR A 271 -15.88 -5.64 8.18
N ARG A 272 -16.97 -5.08 8.70
CA ARG A 272 -17.30 -5.15 10.12
C ARG A 272 -18.15 -6.37 10.47
N TYR A 273 -19.17 -6.68 9.67
CA TYR A 273 -20.18 -7.68 10.03
C TYR A 273 -20.06 -9.02 9.30
N LYS A 274 -19.58 -9.05 8.05
CA LYS A 274 -19.47 -10.29 7.26
C LYS A 274 -18.07 -10.89 7.28
N LYS A 275 -17.03 -10.07 7.10
CA LYS A 275 -15.63 -10.51 7.10
C LYS A 275 -14.78 -9.51 7.89
N ILE A 276 -14.46 -9.84 9.14
CA ILE A 276 -13.70 -8.95 10.01
C ILE A 276 -12.31 -8.69 9.38
N ASP A 277 -12.07 -7.45 8.95
CA ASP A 277 -10.75 -6.95 8.54
C ASP A 277 -10.56 -5.54 9.08
N ILE A 278 -9.87 -5.44 10.22
CA ILE A 278 -9.65 -4.17 10.91
C ILE A 278 -8.83 -3.19 10.05
N GLY A 279 -7.95 -3.68 9.19
CA GLY A 279 -7.17 -2.82 8.29
C GLY A 279 -8.06 -2.08 7.29
N ALA A 280 -8.99 -2.80 6.64
CA ALA A 280 -9.95 -2.19 5.73
C ALA A 280 -10.91 -1.23 6.45
N VAL A 281 -11.44 -1.63 7.61
CA VAL A 281 -12.32 -0.78 8.43
C VAL A 281 -11.58 0.48 8.90
N GLY A 282 -10.34 0.35 9.39
CA GLY A 282 -9.52 1.47 9.83
C GLY A 282 -9.27 2.48 8.72
N LEU A 283 -8.94 2.02 7.51
CA LEU A 283 -8.78 2.89 6.33
C LEU A 283 -10.08 3.61 5.97
N THR A 284 -11.22 2.92 6.00
CA THR A 284 -12.52 3.54 5.71
C THR A 284 -12.90 4.60 6.75
N ILE A 285 -12.63 4.36 8.04
CA ILE A 285 -12.84 5.35 9.10
C ILE A 285 -11.93 6.56 8.89
N LEU A 286 -10.67 6.33 8.52
CA LEU A 286 -9.74 7.42 8.19
C LEU A 286 -10.26 8.28 7.04
N ALA A 287 -10.77 7.67 5.97
CA ALA A 287 -11.39 8.40 4.86
C ALA A 287 -12.62 9.21 5.30
N LEU A 288 -13.47 8.65 6.19
CA LEU A 288 -14.60 9.37 6.77
C LEU A 288 -14.15 10.54 7.67
N CYS A 289 -13.07 10.39 8.44
CA CYS A 289 -12.49 11.47 9.23
C CYS A 289 -12.00 12.62 8.33
N LEU A 290 -11.36 12.29 7.20
CA LEU A 290 -10.97 13.28 6.20
C LEU A 290 -12.20 13.98 5.59
N GLY A 291 -13.25 13.24 5.22
CA GLY A 291 -14.53 13.81 4.79
C GLY A 291 -15.17 14.73 5.82
N GLY A 292 -15.24 14.28 7.09
CA GLY A 292 -15.75 15.07 8.20
C GLY A 292 -14.97 16.36 8.41
N SER A 293 -13.63 16.30 8.30
CA SER A 293 -12.78 17.49 8.41
C SER A 293 -13.11 18.53 7.34
N MET A 294 -13.40 18.07 6.12
CA MET A 294 -13.78 18.93 5.02
C MET A 294 -15.16 19.57 5.21
N VAL A 295 -16.11 18.81 5.77
CA VAL A 295 -17.42 19.35 6.17
C VAL A 295 -17.27 20.41 7.25
N SER A 296 -16.48 20.15 8.31
CA SER A 296 -16.21 21.14 9.35
C SER A 296 -15.55 22.40 8.79
N TYR A 297 -14.61 22.26 7.85
CA TYR A 297 -14.01 23.40 7.16
C TYR A 297 -15.08 24.23 6.44
N LYS A 298 -15.95 23.58 5.66
CA LYS A 298 -16.97 24.28 4.89
C LYS A 298 -17.99 25.01 5.77
N ILE A 299 -18.46 24.35 6.85
CA ILE A 299 -19.37 24.98 7.82
C ILE A 299 -18.73 26.23 8.39
N LEU A 300 -17.47 26.10 8.83
CA LEU A 300 -16.75 27.17 9.50
C LEU A 300 -16.49 28.35 8.56
N SER A 301 -16.14 28.08 7.29
CA SER A 301 -15.95 29.12 6.26
C SER A 301 -17.22 29.93 5.95
N ASN A 302 -18.41 29.38 6.24
CA ASN A 302 -19.69 30.05 6.01
C ASN A 302 -20.17 30.86 7.23
N VAL A 303 -19.53 30.71 8.40
CA VAL A 303 -19.89 31.47 9.61
C VAL A 303 -19.24 32.86 9.55
N THR A 304 -20.02 33.89 9.85
CA THR A 304 -19.64 35.32 9.73
C THR A 304 -18.36 35.72 10.50
N LEU A 305 -17.94 34.93 11.49
CA LEU A 305 -16.67 35.06 12.22
C LEU A 305 -15.42 34.82 11.33
N PHE A 306 -15.60 34.28 10.12
CA PHE A 306 -14.55 33.92 9.16
C PHE A 306 -14.56 34.79 7.88
N THR A 307 -15.53 35.68 7.73
CA THR A 307 -15.68 36.55 6.54
C THR A 307 -15.07 37.94 6.72
N GLU A 308 -14.82 38.38 7.96
CA GLU A 308 -14.18 39.67 8.28
C GLU A 308 -12.65 39.47 8.41
N PRO A 309 -11.82 40.01 7.51
CA PRO A 309 -10.39 39.68 7.40
C PRO A 309 -9.53 40.24 8.55
N THR A 310 -10.07 41.11 9.40
CA THR A 310 -9.26 41.95 10.30
C THR A 310 -9.10 41.42 11.72
N ILE A 311 -9.89 40.43 12.17
CA ILE A 311 -9.88 40.10 13.62
C ILE A 311 -9.39 38.69 14.01
N ASN A 312 -9.46 37.59 13.22
CA ASN A 312 -8.92 36.32 13.75
C ASN A 312 -8.62 35.17 12.77
N GLU A 313 -7.68 35.35 11.84
CA GLU A 313 -7.07 34.22 11.11
C GLU A 313 -6.48 33.16 12.08
N ARG A 314 -5.92 33.58 13.22
CA ARG A 314 -5.33 32.64 14.18
C ARG A 314 -6.37 31.78 14.89
N ALA A 315 -7.51 32.36 15.28
CA ALA A 315 -8.57 31.61 15.95
C ALA A 315 -9.31 30.67 14.99
N SER A 316 -9.41 31.04 13.71
CA SER A 316 -9.99 30.20 12.67
C SER A 316 -9.18 28.92 12.43
N TRP A 317 -7.86 29.04 12.30
CA TRP A 317 -6.95 27.88 12.21
C TRP A 317 -6.98 27.02 13.49
N LEU A 318 -7.06 27.65 14.67
CA LEU A 318 -7.14 26.93 15.95
C LEU A 318 -8.45 26.13 16.05
N LEU A 319 -9.60 26.73 15.73
CA LEU A 319 -10.88 26.02 15.72
C LEU A 319 -10.89 24.86 14.71
N MET A 320 -10.27 25.04 13.54
CA MET A 320 -10.09 23.95 12.58
C MET A 320 -9.27 22.79 13.17
N ALA A 321 -8.16 23.10 13.84
CA ALA A 321 -7.30 22.12 14.47
C ALA A 321 -8.03 21.37 15.60
N LEU A 322 -8.85 22.05 16.40
CA LEU A 322 -9.67 21.41 17.44
C LEU A 322 -10.74 20.49 16.84
N MET A 323 -11.46 20.94 15.81
CA MET A 323 -12.50 20.14 15.16
C MET A 323 -11.93 18.89 14.50
N THR A 324 -10.79 19.03 13.81
CA THR A 324 -10.07 17.89 13.25
C THR A 324 -9.64 16.92 14.35
N LEU A 325 -9.04 17.40 15.44
CA LEU A 325 -8.66 16.55 16.58
C LEU A 325 -9.86 15.79 17.15
N ILE A 326 -11.00 16.45 17.35
CA ILE A 326 -12.24 15.81 17.83
C ILE A 326 -12.69 14.70 16.86
N ILE A 327 -12.75 14.99 15.56
CA ILE A 327 -13.17 14.01 14.53
C ILE A 327 -12.26 12.78 14.53
N PHE A 328 -10.94 12.98 14.58
CA PHE A 328 -9.97 11.88 14.62
C PHE A 328 -10.03 11.11 15.94
N THR A 329 -10.28 11.79 17.07
CA THR A 329 -10.45 11.14 18.39
C THR A 329 -11.69 10.25 18.43
N ILE A 330 -12.81 10.72 17.85
CA ILE A 330 -14.02 9.91 17.69
C ILE A 330 -13.74 8.70 16.81
N GLY A 331 -13.07 8.89 15.67
CA GLY A 331 -12.68 7.81 14.77
C GLY A 331 -11.81 6.75 15.46
N ALA A 332 -10.79 7.17 16.21
CA ALA A 332 -9.94 6.29 16.99
C ALA A 332 -10.69 5.54 18.10
N SER A 333 -11.64 6.20 18.78
CA SER A 333 -12.50 5.59 19.80
C SER A 333 -13.41 4.52 19.20
N ILE A 334 -14.00 4.77 18.03
CA ILE A 334 -14.80 3.77 17.29
C ILE A 334 -13.93 2.57 16.93
N LEU A 335 -12.73 2.79 16.40
CA LEU A 335 -11.81 1.71 16.04
C LEU A 335 -11.40 0.87 17.26
N LYS A 336 -11.09 1.53 18.40
CA LYS A 336 -10.73 0.85 19.66
C LYS A 336 -11.85 -0.05 20.21
N LYS A 337 -13.11 0.30 19.95
CA LYS A 337 -14.25 -0.56 20.34
C LYS A 337 -14.40 -1.79 19.45
N ILE A 338 -13.81 -1.79 18.25
CA ILE A 338 -13.92 -2.88 17.27
C ILE A 338 -12.76 -3.89 17.44
N THR A 339 -11.56 -3.44 17.84
CA THR A 339 -10.38 -4.30 18.06
C THR A 339 -10.56 -5.51 18.98
N PRO A 340 -11.26 -5.44 20.14
CA PRO A 340 -11.41 -6.62 21.01
C PRO A 340 -12.18 -7.79 20.36
N ILE A 341 -12.88 -7.57 19.24
CA ILE A 341 -13.63 -8.61 18.52
C ILE A 341 -12.68 -9.50 17.67
N GLU A 342 -11.54 -8.99 17.21
CA GLU A 342 -10.58 -9.74 16.37
C GLU A 342 -9.82 -10.81 17.17
N HIS A 343 -9.40 -10.50 18.41
CA HIS A 343 -8.74 -11.48 19.28
C HIS A 343 -9.66 -12.69 19.57
N LEU A 344 -10.94 -12.44 19.83
CA LEU A 344 -11.93 -13.49 20.09
C LEU A 344 -12.27 -14.36 18.86
N THR A 345 -11.99 -13.88 17.65
CA THR A 345 -12.21 -14.64 16.41
C THR A 345 -10.96 -15.38 15.93
N GLN A 346 -9.76 -14.88 16.23
CA GLN A 346 -8.52 -15.63 16.02
C GLN A 346 -8.40 -16.82 16.98
N ASP A 347 -8.81 -16.67 18.24
CA ASP A 347 -8.83 -17.76 19.23
C ASP A 347 -9.83 -18.89 18.91
N LYS A 348 -10.76 -18.69 17.97
CA LYS A 348 -11.69 -19.73 17.49
C LYS A 348 -11.22 -20.44 16.22
N LEU A 349 -10.12 -19.98 15.61
CA LEU A 349 -9.55 -20.51 14.37
C LEU A 349 -8.18 -21.17 14.58
N LEU A 350 -7.68 -21.18 15.82
CA LEU A 350 -6.67 -22.10 16.34
C LEU A 350 -7.38 -23.24 17.06
#